data_AF-A0A1F2V2U0-F1
#
_entry.id   AF-A0A1F2V2U0-F1
#
_cell.length_a   1.000
_cell.length_b   1.000
_cell.length_c   1.000
_cell.angle_alpha   90.00
_cell.angle_beta   90.00
_cell.angle_gamma   90.00
#
_symmetry.space_group_name_H-M   'P 1'
#
loop_
_entity.id
_entity.type
_entity.pdbx_description
1 polymer ?
#
loop_
_entity_poly.entity_id
_entity_poly.type
_entity_poly.pdbx_seq_one_letter_code
_entity_poly.pdbx_strand_id
1 'polypeptide(L)'
;MKRRILVWLLIGVGWHVVPAPAQEDFLTSQEISSLRDTQEPDKRILLYLAFAQRRLDAVKEGLASKKSDAGRTAQKNLKEYYSVLEALEVTMEDAREKRVVADKALKEVERQGGEFLKYLQALESSGSPGLEDYRYTLEEAVSMTQDELAEAKKGSFPEVKGREPPRQLPATPPPASSGKGEEGPPRKKRPAR
;
A
#
# COMPACT_ATOMS: atom_id res chain seq x y z
N MET A 1 14.32 -32.86 -67.65
CA MET A 1 15.32 -32.08 -66.87
C MET A 1 14.57 -31.21 -65.85
N LYS A 2 14.97 -31.31 -64.57
CA LYS A 2 14.85 -30.32 -63.46
C LYS A 2 13.50 -29.59 -63.28
N ARG A 3 12.58 -30.07 -62.42
CA ARG A 3 12.40 -29.69 -60.99
C ARG A 3 12.68 -28.20 -60.68
N ARG A 4 11.65 -27.46 -60.24
CA ARG A 4 11.59 -26.81 -58.91
C ARG A 4 10.23 -26.13 -58.66
N ILE A 5 9.53 -26.69 -57.66
CA ILE A 5 8.37 -26.13 -56.97
C ILE A 5 8.89 -25.07 -55.99
N LEU A 6 8.23 -23.91 -55.91
CA LEU A 6 8.42 -22.96 -54.81
C LEU A 6 7.05 -22.57 -54.26
N VAL A 7 6.67 -23.27 -53.18
CA VAL A 7 5.54 -22.92 -52.31
C VAL A 7 6.04 -21.84 -51.36
N TRP A 8 5.46 -20.65 -51.44
CA TRP A 8 5.64 -19.63 -50.41
C TRP A 8 4.69 -19.91 -49.25
N LEU A 9 5.25 -20.44 -48.17
CA LEU A 9 4.57 -20.67 -46.90
C LEU A 9 4.63 -19.37 -46.09
N LEU A 10 3.52 -18.63 -46.07
CA LEU A 10 3.35 -17.47 -45.19
C LEU A 10 3.25 -17.98 -43.75
N ILE A 11 4.33 -17.81 -42.99
CA ILE A 11 4.36 -18.01 -41.54
C ILE A 11 3.59 -16.85 -40.92
N GLY A 12 2.33 -17.10 -40.58
CA GLY A 12 1.58 -16.26 -39.65
C GLY A 12 2.24 -16.37 -38.28
N VAL A 13 2.95 -15.33 -37.86
CA VAL A 13 3.36 -15.16 -36.46
C VAL A 13 2.10 -14.80 -35.69
N GLY A 14 1.35 -15.81 -35.27
CA GLY A 14 0.31 -15.67 -34.26
C GLY A 14 0.99 -15.26 -32.96
N TRP A 15 0.86 -14.00 -32.57
CA TRP A 15 1.04 -13.63 -31.17
C TRP A 15 -0.05 -14.35 -30.38
N HIS A 16 0.29 -15.52 -29.84
CA HIS A 16 -0.47 -16.08 -28.74
C HIS A 16 -0.28 -15.13 -27.55
N VAL A 17 -1.24 -14.21 -27.37
CA VAL A 17 -1.48 -13.59 -26.08
C VAL A 17 -1.94 -14.73 -25.17
N VAL A 18 -0.99 -15.30 -24.42
CA VAL A 18 -1.33 -16.18 -23.31
C VAL A 18 -2.05 -15.29 -22.30
N PRO A 19 -3.34 -15.53 -21.98
CA PRO A 19 -3.97 -14.81 -20.91
C PRO A 19 -3.18 -15.09 -19.63
N ALA A 20 -2.56 -14.05 -19.06
CA ALA A 20 -2.06 -14.15 -17.70
C ALA A 20 -3.24 -14.58 -16.83
N PRO A 21 -3.04 -15.50 -15.85
CA PRO A 21 -4.10 -15.80 -14.90
C PRO A 21 -4.57 -14.48 -14.32
N ALA A 22 -5.88 -14.21 -14.43
CA ALA A 22 -6.47 -13.05 -13.78
C ALA A 22 -6.13 -13.17 -12.29
N GLN A 23 -5.23 -12.32 -11.82
CA GLN A 23 -4.94 -12.21 -10.41
C GLN A 23 -6.28 -11.87 -9.75
N GLU A 24 -6.83 -12.80 -8.96
CA GLU A 24 -8.07 -12.52 -8.25
C GLU A 24 -7.89 -11.21 -7.49
N ASP A 25 -8.75 -10.24 -7.78
CA ASP A 25 -8.69 -8.94 -7.13
C ASP A 25 -9.01 -9.15 -5.66
N PHE A 26 -8.04 -8.87 -4.79
CA PHE A 26 -8.19 -9.02 -3.35
C PHE A 26 -9.15 -7.97 -2.78
N LEU A 27 -9.40 -6.90 -3.54
CA LEU A 27 -10.38 -5.88 -3.22
C LEU A 27 -11.71 -6.18 -3.90
N THR A 28 -12.77 -6.02 -3.12
CA THR A 28 -14.14 -6.03 -3.65
C THR A 28 -14.40 -4.78 -4.49
N SER A 29 -15.40 -4.83 -5.37
CA SER A 29 -15.79 -3.67 -6.18
C SER A 29 -16.18 -2.44 -5.33
N GLN A 30 -16.75 -2.65 -4.14
CA GLN A 30 -17.08 -1.57 -3.22
C GLN A 30 -15.83 -0.95 -2.57
N GLU A 31 -14.85 -1.77 -2.21
CA GLU A 31 -13.55 -1.31 -1.69
C GLU A 31 -12.79 -0.49 -2.74
N ILE A 32 -12.78 -0.97 -3.99
CA ILE A 32 -12.22 -0.25 -5.13
C ILE A 32 -12.92 1.09 -5.32
N SER A 33 -14.26 1.12 -5.24
CA SER A 33 -15.01 2.38 -5.32
C SER A 33 -14.61 3.34 -4.21
N SER A 34 -14.52 2.85 -2.97
CA SER A 34 -14.14 3.68 -1.81
C SER A 34 -12.74 4.28 -1.98
N LEU A 35 -11.79 3.51 -2.52
CA LEU A 35 -10.44 3.97 -2.85
C LEU A 35 -10.41 4.91 -4.06
N ARG A 36 -11.35 4.79 -5.00
CA ARG A 36 -11.49 5.75 -6.11
C ARG A 36 -11.97 7.11 -5.60
N ASP A 37 -12.92 7.08 -4.68
CA ASP A 37 -13.53 8.29 -4.12
C ASP A 37 -12.65 8.98 -3.07
N THR A 38 -11.67 8.26 -2.51
CA THR A 38 -10.73 8.77 -1.50
C THR A 38 -9.29 8.70 -1.99
N GLN A 39 -8.71 9.87 -2.28
CA GLN A 39 -7.36 9.97 -2.86
C GLN A 39 -6.30 10.44 -1.85
N GLU A 40 -6.72 11.03 -0.74
CA GLU A 40 -5.80 11.52 0.30
C GLU A 40 -5.14 10.33 1.02
N PRO A 41 -3.79 10.24 1.03
CA PRO A 41 -3.10 9.06 1.57
C PRO A 41 -3.43 8.74 3.03
N ASP A 42 -3.57 9.77 3.88
CA ASP A 42 -3.95 9.61 5.29
C ASP A 42 -5.33 8.98 5.48
N LYS A 43 -6.29 9.30 4.59
CA LYS A 43 -7.61 8.68 4.58
C LYS A 43 -7.59 7.28 3.98
N ARG A 44 -6.77 7.05 2.95
CA ARG A 44 -6.60 5.72 2.33
C ARG A 44 -5.99 4.70 3.29
N ILE A 45 -5.05 5.12 4.15
CA ILE A 45 -4.52 4.30 5.25
C ILE A 45 -5.68 3.74 6.10
N LEU A 46 -6.63 4.58 6.49
CA LEU A 46 -7.78 4.16 7.29
C LEU A 46 -8.72 3.22 6.54
N LEU A 47 -8.88 3.40 5.22
CA LEU A 47 -9.67 2.50 4.39
C LEU A 47 -9.05 1.10 4.34
N TYR A 48 -7.77 0.98 4.00
CA TYR A 48 -7.10 -0.33 3.97
C TYR A 48 -7.14 -1.02 5.33
N LEU A 49 -7.00 -0.27 6.43
CA LEU A 49 -7.14 -0.81 7.78
C LEU A 49 -8.55 -1.39 8.04
N ALA A 50 -9.60 -0.70 7.58
CA ALA A 50 -10.97 -1.22 7.67
C ALA A 50 -11.19 -2.46 6.78
N PHE A 51 -10.47 -2.56 5.66
CA PHE A 51 -10.58 -3.71 4.75
C PHE A 51 -9.91 -4.93 5.40
N ALA A 52 -8.77 -4.72 6.04
CA ALA A 52 -8.03 -5.72 6.80
C ALA A 52 -8.89 -6.30 7.93
N GLN A 53 -9.54 -5.43 8.73
CA GLN A 53 -10.49 -5.85 9.76
C GLN A 53 -11.58 -6.78 9.20
N ARG A 54 -12.20 -6.42 8.06
CA ARG A 54 -13.26 -7.25 7.46
C ARG A 54 -12.77 -8.64 7.06
N ARG A 55 -11.52 -8.77 6.60
CA ARG A 55 -10.94 -10.08 6.28
C ARG A 55 -10.72 -10.92 7.55
N LEU A 56 -10.25 -10.31 8.63
CA LEU A 56 -10.11 -11.02 9.91
C LEU A 56 -11.46 -11.39 10.52
N ASP A 57 -12.49 -10.55 10.36
CA ASP A 57 -13.85 -10.88 10.77
C ASP A 57 -14.38 -12.09 9.99
N ALA A 58 -14.14 -12.15 8.68
CA ALA A 58 -14.49 -13.30 7.85
C ALA A 58 -13.74 -14.59 8.26
N VAL A 59 -12.47 -14.50 8.66
CA VAL A 59 -11.73 -15.63 9.25
C VAL A 59 -12.43 -16.10 10.52
N LYS A 60 -12.76 -15.17 11.43
CA LYS A 60 -13.38 -15.46 12.72
C LYS A 60 -14.74 -16.15 12.54
N GLU A 61 -15.59 -15.60 11.67
CA GLU A 61 -16.90 -16.16 11.36
C GLU A 61 -16.80 -17.54 10.67
N GLY A 62 -15.87 -17.66 9.71
CA GLY A 62 -15.63 -18.91 8.98
C GLY A 62 -15.23 -20.05 9.91
N LEU A 63 -14.26 -19.82 10.79
CA LEU A 63 -13.80 -20.80 11.78
C LEU A 63 -14.87 -21.14 12.82
N ALA A 64 -15.70 -20.16 13.23
CA ALA A 64 -16.82 -20.39 14.15
C ALA A 64 -17.94 -21.26 13.53
N SER A 65 -18.12 -21.22 12.21
CA SER A 65 -19.19 -21.94 11.51
C SER A 65 -19.02 -23.47 11.47
N LYS A 66 -17.83 -24.01 11.79
CA LYS A 66 -17.49 -25.44 11.78
C LYS A 66 -17.80 -26.18 10.48
N LYS A 67 -17.84 -25.46 9.35
CA LYS A 67 -17.97 -26.08 8.02
C LYS A 67 -16.71 -26.86 7.67
N SER A 68 -16.84 -27.86 6.80
CA SER A 68 -15.72 -28.74 6.39
C SER A 68 -14.65 -28.03 5.55
N ASP A 69 -14.96 -26.83 5.03
CA ASP A 69 -14.06 -25.98 4.25
C ASP A 69 -13.48 -24.80 5.05
N ALA A 70 -13.75 -24.73 6.37
CA ALA A 70 -13.38 -23.58 7.20
C ALA A 70 -11.88 -23.23 7.15
N GLY A 71 -10.98 -24.23 7.13
CA GLY A 71 -9.53 -24.00 7.02
C GLY A 71 -9.14 -23.34 5.70
N ARG A 72 -9.66 -23.83 4.58
CA ARG A 72 -9.44 -23.23 3.25
C ARG A 72 -10.04 -21.84 3.12
N THR A 73 -11.22 -21.60 3.71
CA THR A 73 -11.81 -20.25 3.76
C THR A 73 -10.96 -19.30 4.59
N ALA A 74 -10.43 -19.74 5.74
CA ALA A 74 -9.51 -18.96 6.55
C ALA A 74 -8.24 -18.62 5.78
N GLN A 75 -7.64 -19.60 5.08
CA GLN A 75 -6.48 -19.38 4.22
C GLN A 75 -6.71 -18.27 3.19
N LYS A 76 -7.83 -18.33 2.47
CA LYS A 76 -8.18 -17.32 1.46
C LYS A 76 -8.27 -15.92 2.06
N ASN A 77 -8.98 -15.77 3.18
CA ASN A 77 -9.14 -14.47 3.84
C ASN A 77 -7.83 -13.95 4.45
N LEU A 78 -6.97 -14.83 4.98
CA LEU A 78 -5.64 -14.44 5.47
C LEU A 78 -4.73 -13.98 4.33
N LYS A 79 -4.81 -14.62 3.15
CA LYS A 79 -4.08 -14.18 1.96
C LYS A 79 -4.55 -12.80 1.48
N GLU A 80 -5.86 -12.56 1.45
CA GLU A 80 -6.39 -11.24 1.12
C GLU A 80 -6.03 -10.19 2.17
N TYR A 81 -6.07 -10.55 3.46
CA TYR A 81 -5.60 -9.69 4.55
C TYR A 81 -4.15 -9.27 4.35
N TYR A 82 -3.27 -10.22 4.03
CA TYR A 82 -1.87 -9.96 3.72
C TYR A 82 -1.72 -8.97 2.57
N SER A 83 -2.40 -9.19 1.44
CA SER A 83 -2.36 -8.27 0.29
C SER A 83 -2.96 -6.88 0.59
N VAL A 84 -3.95 -6.80 1.49
CA VAL A 84 -4.45 -5.51 2.00
C VAL A 84 -3.38 -4.78 2.79
N LEU A 85 -2.59 -5.48 3.61
CA LEU A 85 -1.48 -4.87 4.35
C LEU A 85 -0.33 -4.45 3.42
N GLU A 86 -0.01 -5.19 2.36
CA GLU A 86 0.97 -4.73 1.36
C GLU A 86 0.51 -3.41 0.70
N ALA A 87 -0.79 -3.29 0.40
CA ALA A 87 -1.33 -2.05 -0.13
C ALA A 87 -1.37 -0.91 0.92
N LEU A 88 -1.53 -1.24 2.21
CA LEU A 88 -1.41 -0.30 3.33
C LEU A 88 0.02 0.25 3.42
N GLU A 89 1.02 -0.63 3.37
CA GLU A 89 2.46 -0.28 3.40
C GLU A 89 2.78 0.75 2.32
N VAL A 90 2.46 0.42 1.06
CA VAL A 90 2.66 1.32 -0.09
C VAL A 90 1.94 2.65 0.10
N THR A 91 0.75 2.65 0.71
CA THR A 91 0.00 3.89 0.97
C THR A 91 0.64 4.72 2.09
N MET A 92 1.22 4.10 3.11
CA MET A 92 1.99 4.79 4.14
C MET A 92 3.26 5.39 3.54
N GLU A 93 3.96 4.67 2.67
CA GLU A 93 5.11 5.19 1.92
C GLU A 93 4.73 6.38 1.04
N ASP A 94 3.64 6.26 0.25
CA ASP A 94 3.12 7.35 -0.58
C ASP A 94 2.77 8.60 0.25
N ALA A 95 2.20 8.43 1.45
CA ALA A 95 1.95 9.53 2.37
C ALA A 95 3.26 10.25 2.77
N ARG A 96 4.32 9.49 3.06
CA ARG A 96 5.65 10.03 3.40
C ARG A 96 6.27 10.76 2.22
N GLU A 97 6.25 10.14 1.04
CA GLU A 97 6.79 10.70 -0.20
C GLU A 97 6.12 12.04 -0.54
N LYS A 98 4.79 12.10 -0.44
CA LYS A 98 3.98 13.30 -0.67
C LYS A 98 4.00 14.30 0.49
N ARG A 99 4.78 14.03 1.55
CA ARG A 99 4.90 14.89 2.73
C ARG A 99 3.57 15.14 3.45
N VAL A 100 2.68 14.16 3.44
CA VAL A 100 1.39 14.20 4.15
C VAL A 100 1.60 13.87 5.63
N VAL A 101 1.06 14.71 6.52
CA VAL A 101 1.04 14.45 7.96
C VAL A 101 -0.05 13.42 8.25
N ALA A 102 0.33 12.17 8.48
CA ALA A 102 -0.58 11.04 8.67
C ALA A 102 -0.62 10.51 10.12
N ASP A 103 -0.07 11.23 11.11
CA ASP A 103 0.12 10.73 12.48
C ASP A 103 -1.16 10.20 13.14
N LYS A 104 -2.33 10.77 12.83
CA LYS A 104 -3.61 10.24 13.33
C LYS A 104 -3.95 8.87 12.72
N ALA A 105 -3.74 8.72 11.42
CA ALA A 105 -3.98 7.47 10.73
C ALA A 105 -2.96 6.41 11.16
N LEU A 106 -1.69 6.77 11.31
CA LEU A 106 -0.63 5.86 11.79
C LEU A 106 -0.88 5.38 13.23
N LYS A 107 -1.35 6.26 14.12
CA LYS A 107 -1.80 5.84 15.46
C LYS A 107 -2.94 4.84 15.43
N GLU A 108 -3.81 4.94 14.44
CA GLU A 108 -4.90 4.00 14.26
C GLU A 108 -4.40 2.66 13.72
N VAL A 109 -3.39 2.66 12.84
CA VAL A 109 -2.66 1.44 12.43
C VAL A 109 -2.00 0.78 13.65
N GLU A 110 -1.33 1.55 14.52
CA GLU A 110 -0.76 1.01 15.75
C GLU A 110 -1.81 0.36 16.66
N ARG A 111 -2.96 1.04 16.83
CA ARG A 111 -4.04 0.57 17.70
C ARG A 111 -4.72 -0.68 17.15
N GLN A 112 -5.20 -0.65 15.91
CA GLN A 112 -5.91 -1.79 15.32
C GLN A 112 -4.97 -2.93 14.95
N GLY A 113 -3.79 -2.62 14.42
CA GLY A 113 -2.77 -3.62 14.11
C GLY A 113 -2.34 -4.42 15.35
N GLY A 114 -2.30 -3.77 16.53
CA GLY A 114 -2.06 -4.47 17.80
C GLY A 114 -3.14 -5.50 18.14
N GLU A 115 -4.42 -5.15 17.90
CA GLU A 115 -5.54 -6.08 18.08
C GLU A 115 -5.53 -7.19 17.01
N PHE A 116 -5.17 -6.86 15.77
CA PHE A 116 -5.02 -7.85 14.69
C PHE A 116 -3.94 -8.87 15.02
N LEU A 117 -2.76 -8.40 15.43
CA LEU A 117 -1.64 -9.24 15.80
C LEU A 117 -2.01 -10.18 16.96
N LYS A 118 -2.68 -9.64 17.98
CA LYS A 118 -3.17 -10.43 19.11
C LYS A 118 -4.14 -11.53 18.68
N TYR A 119 -5.04 -11.22 17.76
CA TYR A 119 -5.97 -12.20 17.20
C TYR A 119 -5.24 -13.29 16.38
N LEU A 120 -4.33 -12.90 15.49
CA LEU A 120 -3.58 -13.83 14.65
C LEU A 120 -2.71 -14.78 15.50
N GLN A 121 -2.01 -14.27 16.51
CA GLN A 121 -1.22 -15.08 17.44
C GLN A 121 -2.07 -16.05 18.27
N ALA A 122 -3.30 -15.64 18.62
CA ALA A 122 -4.25 -16.51 19.31
C ALA A 122 -4.74 -17.65 18.41
N LEU A 123 -4.92 -17.41 17.11
CA LEU A 123 -5.26 -18.48 16.15
C LEU A 123 -4.16 -19.54 16.07
N GLU A 124 -2.89 -19.11 16.05
CA GLU A 124 -1.73 -19.99 16.00
C GLU A 124 -1.64 -20.87 17.25
N SER A 125 -1.86 -20.28 18.43
CA SER A 125 -1.72 -20.95 19.73
C SER A 125 -2.90 -21.86 20.10
N SER A 126 -4.07 -21.69 19.48
CA SER A 126 -5.33 -22.34 19.90
C SER A 126 -5.60 -23.69 19.24
N GLY A 127 -4.80 -24.11 18.26
CA GLY A 127 -5.06 -25.35 17.51
C GLY A 127 -6.39 -25.28 16.74
N SER A 128 -6.67 -24.13 16.12
CA SER A 128 -7.94 -23.84 15.47
C SER A 128 -8.33 -24.86 14.39
N PRO A 129 -9.64 -25.09 14.12
CA PRO A 129 -10.08 -26.06 13.12
C PRO A 129 -9.43 -25.82 11.76
N GLY A 130 -8.88 -26.89 11.17
CA GLY A 130 -8.23 -26.81 9.86
C GLY A 130 -6.94 -25.97 9.84
N LEU A 131 -6.28 -25.74 10.98
CA LEU A 131 -5.03 -24.97 11.07
C LEU A 131 -3.98 -25.39 10.04
N GLU A 132 -3.87 -26.69 9.78
CA GLU A 132 -2.96 -27.25 8.78
C GLU A 132 -3.16 -26.63 7.37
N ASP A 133 -4.38 -26.21 7.03
CA ASP A 133 -4.71 -25.64 5.72
C ASP A 133 -4.23 -24.19 5.57
N TYR A 134 -4.02 -23.46 6.67
CA TYR A 134 -3.72 -22.02 6.63
C TYR A 134 -2.56 -21.55 7.50
N ARG A 135 -1.87 -22.46 8.21
CA ARG A 135 -0.77 -22.10 9.11
C ARG A 135 0.30 -21.24 8.45
N TYR A 136 0.77 -21.61 7.26
CA TYR A 136 1.79 -20.83 6.55
C TYR A 136 1.30 -19.40 6.26
N THR A 137 0.08 -19.25 5.75
CA THR A 137 -0.50 -17.93 5.47
C THR A 137 -0.78 -17.14 6.76
N LEU A 138 -1.06 -17.82 7.88
CA LEU A 138 -1.17 -17.19 9.19
C LEU A 138 0.17 -16.64 9.67
N GLU A 139 1.26 -17.40 9.52
CA GLU A 139 2.63 -16.95 9.84
C GLU A 139 3.02 -15.73 9.00
N GLU A 140 2.74 -15.74 7.70
CA GLU A 140 2.96 -14.57 6.82
C GLU A 140 2.14 -13.36 7.28
N ALA A 141 0.86 -13.54 7.59
CA ALA A 141 0.00 -12.48 8.10
C ALA A 141 0.50 -11.91 9.44
N VAL A 142 1.00 -12.75 10.35
CA VAL A 142 1.63 -12.31 11.61
C VAL A 142 2.87 -11.47 11.34
N SER A 143 3.78 -11.95 10.48
CA SER A 143 5.00 -11.22 10.13
C SER A 143 4.68 -9.85 9.53
N MET A 144 3.81 -9.83 8.51
CA MET A 144 3.40 -8.60 7.85
C MET A 144 2.79 -7.61 8.85
N THR A 145 1.92 -8.08 9.75
CA THR A 145 1.32 -7.20 10.78
C THR A 145 2.38 -6.60 11.72
N GLN A 146 3.40 -7.38 12.09
CA GLN A 146 4.49 -6.89 12.93
C GLN A 146 5.33 -5.82 12.22
N ASP A 147 5.61 -6.03 10.93
CA ASP A 147 6.35 -5.09 10.10
C ASP A 147 5.58 -3.77 9.93
N GLU A 148 4.29 -3.85 9.59
CA GLU A 148 3.41 -2.67 9.47
C GLU A 148 3.29 -1.90 10.79
N LEU A 149 3.21 -2.60 11.92
CA LEU A 149 3.22 -1.95 13.25
C LEU A 149 4.55 -1.25 13.53
N ALA A 150 5.67 -1.85 13.14
CA ALA A 150 6.98 -1.22 13.29
C ALA A 150 7.10 0.03 12.40
N GLU A 151 6.58 -0.05 11.17
CA GLU A 151 6.56 1.05 10.22
C GLU A 151 5.66 2.20 10.69
N ALA A 152 4.46 1.92 11.19
CA ALA A 152 3.55 2.94 11.70
C ALA A 152 4.16 3.74 12.87
N LYS A 153 4.85 3.06 13.81
CA LYS A 153 5.53 3.69 14.98
C LYS A 153 6.62 4.69 14.61
N LYS A 154 7.16 4.60 13.39
CA LYS A 154 8.10 5.60 12.87
C LYS A 154 7.44 6.98 12.80
N GLY A 155 6.11 7.07 12.68
CA GLY A 155 5.33 8.31 12.57
C GLY A 155 5.51 8.96 11.20
N SER A 156 4.87 10.07 10.87
CA SER A 156 4.82 10.56 9.46
C SER A 156 6.19 10.87 8.83
N PHE A 157 7.17 11.32 9.62
CA PHE A 157 8.48 11.78 9.16
C PHE A 157 9.62 11.23 10.04
N PRO A 158 9.98 9.95 9.90
CA PRO A 158 11.03 9.33 10.72
C PRO A 158 12.39 9.99 10.55
N GLU A 159 12.68 10.49 9.36
CA GLU A 159 13.94 11.16 9.04
C GLU A 159 14.12 12.50 9.77
N VAL A 160 13.04 13.08 10.31
CA VAL A 160 13.09 14.33 11.09
C VAL A 160 13.44 14.06 12.55
N LYS A 161 12.99 12.94 13.13
CA LYS A 161 13.20 12.61 14.55
C LYS A 161 14.68 12.43 14.94
N GLY A 162 15.59 12.24 13.96
CA GLY A 162 17.03 12.11 14.18
C GLY A 162 17.88 13.31 13.76
N ARG A 163 17.28 14.39 13.22
CA ARG A 163 18.05 15.58 12.81
C ARG A 163 18.33 16.45 14.04
N GLU A 164 19.61 16.64 14.35
CA GLU A 164 19.98 17.73 15.26
C GLU A 164 19.62 19.07 14.61
N PRO A 165 19.01 20.01 15.36
CA PRO A 165 18.86 21.38 14.90
C PRO A 165 20.25 21.91 14.51
N PRO A 166 20.37 22.69 13.41
CA PRO A 166 21.63 23.30 13.05
C PRO A 166 22.21 24.05 14.26
N ARG A 167 23.35 23.58 14.78
CA ARG A 167 24.01 24.18 15.96
C ARG A 167 24.46 25.62 15.70
N GLN A 168 24.52 26.02 14.43
CA GLN A 168 24.77 27.38 13.97
C GLN A 168 23.79 27.70 12.83
N LEU A 169 22.75 28.47 13.12
CA LEU A 169 22.12 29.28 12.09
C LEU A 169 23.12 30.37 11.71
N PRO A 170 23.47 30.57 10.43
CA PRO A 170 24.30 31.71 10.07
C PRO A 170 23.60 32.98 10.56
N ALA A 171 24.32 33.82 11.30
CA ALA A 171 23.80 35.06 11.88
C ALA A 171 23.29 36.06 10.83
N THR A 172 23.49 35.74 9.55
CA THR A 172 23.06 36.53 8.41
C THR A 172 22.49 35.59 7.37
N PRO A 173 21.28 35.84 6.82
CA PRO A 173 20.81 35.10 5.67
C PRO A 173 21.87 35.17 4.55
N PRO A 174 22.03 34.11 3.74
CA PRO A 174 22.95 34.14 2.61
C PRO A 174 22.64 35.37 1.76
N PRO A 175 23.65 36.10 1.26
CA PRO A 175 23.40 37.25 0.40
C PRO A 175 22.50 36.80 -0.74
N ALA A 176 21.42 37.56 -0.98
CA ALA A 176 20.54 37.34 -2.10
C ALA A 176 21.43 37.13 -3.33
N SER A 177 21.30 36.00 -4.02
CA SER A 177 22.03 35.79 -5.24
C SER A 177 21.71 36.99 -6.13
N SER A 178 22.73 37.79 -6.43
CA SER A 178 22.62 38.86 -7.40
C SER A 178 22.48 38.18 -8.75
N GLY A 179 21.30 37.63 -9.03
CA GLY A 179 20.85 37.32 -10.36
C GLY A 179 21.04 38.60 -11.15
N LYS A 180 21.91 38.53 -12.16
CA LYS A 180 22.05 39.56 -13.17
C LYS A 180 20.63 39.89 -13.62
N GLY A 181 20.19 41.12 -13.35
CA GLY A 181 18.86 41.57 -13.70
C GLY A 181 18.67 41.44 -15.21
N GLU A 182 17.78 40.53 -15.62
CA GLU A 182 17.08 40.73 -16.88
C GLU A 182 16.23 41.98 -16.70
N GLU A 183 16.53 43.00 -17.52
CA GLU A 183 15.73 44.21 -17.64
C GLU A 183 14.29 43.85 -17.98
N GLY A 184 13.39 44.00 -17.01
CA GLY A 184 11.95 44.02 -17.27
C GLY A 184 11.58 45.20 -18.18
N PRO A 185 10.52 45.08 -19.01
CA PRO A 185 10.23 46.05 -20.05
C PRO A 185 9.83 47.43 -19.48
N PRO A 186 10.17 48.53 -20.18
CA PRO A 186 10.05 49.88 -19.64
C PRO A 186 8.58 50.26 -19.40
N ARG A 187 8.27 50.69 -18.16
CA ARG A 187 6.96 51.27 -17.80
C ARG A 187 6.77 52.62 -18.48
N LYS A 188 5.75 52.73 -19.34
CA LYS A 188 5.27 54.01 -19.91
C LYS A 188 4.84 54.96 -18.78
N LYS A 189 5.46 56.14 -18.70
CA LYS A 189 5.05 57.22 -17.80
C LYS A 189 3.72 57.81 -18.28
N ARG A 190 2.71 57.90 -17.40
CA ARG A 190 1.49 58.69 -17.65
C ARG A 190 1.80 60.18 -17.46
N PRO A 191 1.27 61.09 -18.30
CA PRO A 191 1.46 62.52 -18.13
C PRO A 191 0.64 63.03 -16.94
N ALA A 192 1.25 63.93 -16.16
CA ALA A 192 0.59 64.66 -15.08
C ALA A 192 -0.39 65.70 -15.67
N ARG A 193 -1.53 65.85 -15.00
CA ARG A 193 -2.53 66.90 -15.25
C ARG A 193 -2.07 68.23 -14.69
#